data_AF-A0A2X2LI90-F1
#
_entry.id   AF-A0A2X2LI90-F1
#
_cell.length_a   1.000
_cell.length_b   1.000
_cell.length_c   1.000
_cell.angle_alpha   90.00
_cell.angle_beta   90.00
_cell.angle_gamma   90.00
#
_symmetry.space_group_name_H-M   'P 1'
#
loop_
_entity.id
_entity.type
_entity.pdbx_description
1 polymer ?
#
loop_
_entity_poly.entity_id
_entity_poly.type
_entity_poly.pdbx_seq_one_letter_code
_entity_poly.pdbx_strand_id
1 'polypeptide(L)'
;MQLEAILNKLGISSLNEMQEKVVESYQKDHDFILLSPTGSGKTLAFSLLILEQLKEIVREVQVLILVPTRELALQIEQVLRKVATGHKVTCAYGGHSTRIEKNEFKDAPGIIIGTPGRIKQHIEEGNFDPSGIHTLVLDEFDKSLELGFQQQMDFIIRHIPAIRSRILTSATMMDAIPPFTQIEEPILVDF
;
A
#
# COMPACT_ATOMS: atom_id res chain seq x y z
N MET A 1 16.57 2.47 6.70
CA MET A 1 15.66 3.56 7.17
C MET A 1 16.29 4.44 8.25
N GLN A 2 16.00 5.76 8.26
CA GLN A 2 16.30 6.66 9.39
C GLN A 2 15.08 6.75 10.33
N LEU A 3 14.92 5.76 11.21
CA LEU A 3 13.71 5.61 12.05
C LEU A 3 13.47 6.82 12.97
N GLU A 4 14.51 7.33 13.65
CA GLU A 4 14.38 8.51 14.53
C GLU A 4 13.84 9.75 13.79
N ALA A 5 14.29 9.98 12.55
CA ALA A 5 13.80 11.09 11.74
C ALA A 5 12.31 10.93 11.39
N ILE A 6 11.85 9.69 11.15
CA ILE A 6 10.44 9.38 10.90
C ILE A 6 9.60 9.61 12.16
N LEU A 7 10.03 9.09 13.31
CA LEU A 7 9.35 9.28 14.59
C LEU A 7 9.19 10.77 14.92
N ASN A 8 10.26 11.56 14.74
CA ASN A 8 10.24 13.01 14.92
C ASN A 8 9.25 13.73 13.98
N LYS A 9 9.20 13.35 12.70
CA LYS A 9 8.22 13.92 11.74
C LYS A 9 6.77 13.58 12.10
N LEU A 10 6.55 12.44 12.74
CA LEU A 10 5.24 12.00 13.19
C LEU A 10 4.87 12.54 14.58
N GLY A 11 5.83 13.07 15.34
CA GLY A 11 5.62 13.56 16.70
C GLY A 11 5.36 12.44 17.72
N ILE A 12 5.89 11.24 17.48
CA ILE A 12 5.78 10.08 18.38
C ILE A 12 7.14 9.75 18.98
N SER A 13 7.15 9.26 20.22
CA SER A 13 8.39 8.96 20.95
C SER A 13 9.02 7.61 20.57
N SER A 14 8.18 6.63 20.25
CA SER A 14 8.59 5.26 19.94
C SER A 14 7.50 4.57 19.11
N LEU A 15 7.87 3.45 18.50
CA LEU A 15 6.92 2.51 17.94
C LEU A 15 6.17 1.79 19.06
N ASN A 16 4.99 1.24 18.75
CA ASN A 16 4.34 0.28 19.63
C ASN A 16 4.82 -1.15 19.34
N GLU A 17 4.49 -2.09 20.21
CA GLU A 17 4.95 -3.49 20.14
C GLU A 17 4.68 -4.15 18.78
N MET A 18 3.49 -3.93 18.20
CA MET A 18 3.14 -4.44 16.87
C MET A 18 4.02 -3.84 15.78
N GLN A 19 4.22 -2.52 15.80
CA GLN A 19 5.06 -1.83 14.82
C GLN A 19 6.53 -2.25 14.93
N GLU A 20 7.05 -2.41 16.15
CA GLU A 20 8.40 -2.94 16.40
C GLU A 20 8.53 -4.35 15.80
N LYS A 21 7.57 -5.24 16.12
CA LYS A 21 7.59 -6.60 15.59
C LYS A 21 7.54 -6.64 14.07
N VAL A 22 6.73 -5.78 13.46
CA VAL A 22 6.63 -5.68 11.99
C VAL A 22 7.98 -5.27 11.39
N VAL A 23 8.64 -4.25 11.95
CA VAL A 23 9.96 -3.80 11.47
C VAL A 23 11.03 -4.88 11.67
N GLU A 24 11.04 -5.55 12.82
CA GLU A 24 12.01 -6.63 13.13
C GLU A 24 11.83 -7.87 12.26
N SER A 25 10.58 -8.22 11.95
CA SER A 25 10.25 -9.42 11.17
C SER A 25 10.39 -9.20 9.67
N TYR A 26 10.47 -7.95 9.22
CA TYR A 26 10.49 -7.60 7.81
C TYR A 26 11.73 -8.13 7.09
N GLN A 27 11.48 -8.77 5.95
CA GLN A 27 12.51 -9.19 5.01
C GLN A 27 12.21 -8.57 3.66
N LYS A 28 13.25 -7.99 3.05
CA LYS A 28 13.15 -7.37 1.73
C LYS A 28 12.75 -8.40 0.68
N ASP A 29 11.94 -7.99 -0.29
CA ASP A 29 11.49 -8.81 -1.42
C ASP A 29 10.75 -10.11 -0.98
N HIS A 30 10.11 -10.08 0.20
CA HIS A 30 9.22 -11.14 0.68
C HIS A 30 7.79 -10.60 0.86
N ASP A 31 6.83 -11.50 0.77
CA ASP A 31 5.44 -11.19 1.08
C ASP A 31 5.24 -11.16 2.61
N PHE A 32 4.32 -10.31 3.05
CA PHE A 32 4.10 -10.02 4.46
C PHE A 32 2.61 -9.95 4.76
N ILE A 33 2.18 -10.58 5.85
CA ILE A 33 0.81 -10.52 6.36
C ILE A 33 0.84 -9.95 7.77
N LEU A 34 0.06 -8.89 7.96
CA LEU A 34 -0.20 -8.27 9.26
C LEU A 34 -1.66 -8.45 9.65
N LEU A 35 -1.90 -9.31 10.63
CA LEU A 35 -3.20 -9.44 11.26
C LEU A 35 -3.22 -8.57 12.51
N SER A 36 -4.11 -7.58 12.55
CA SER A 36 -4.31 -6.75 13.73
C SER A 36 -5.61 -5.95 13.65
N PRO A 37 -6.31 -5.61 14.76
CA PRO A 37 -7.54 -4.84 14.71
C PRO A 37 -7.36 -3.41 14.16
N THR A 38 -8.45 -2.78 13.72
CA THR A 38 -8.43 -1.35 13.34
C THR A 38 -8.04 -0.49 14.54
N GLY A 39 -7.25 0.57 14.28
CA GLY A 39 -6.76 1.46 15.34
C GLY A 39 -5.45 1.03 16.00
N SER A 40 -4.89 -0.14 15.69
CA SER A 40 -3.60 -0.59 16.25
C SER A 40 -2.35 0.12 15.68
N GLY A 41 -2.54 0.97 14.67
CA GLY A 41 -1.44 1.70 14.02
C GLY A 41 -0.79 0.95 12.85
N LYS A 42 -1.49 -0.02 12.23
CA LYS A 42 -1.02 -0.78 11.06
C LYS A 42 -0.51 0.09 9.91
N THR A 43 -1.16 1.24 9.69
CA THR A 43 -0.77 2.19 8.63
C THR A 43 0.68 2.62 8.75
N LEU A 44 1.12 2.96 9.96
CA LEU A 44 2.52 3.30 10.18
C LEU A 44 3.41 2.06 9.98
N ALA A 45 3.00 0.91 10.49
CA ALA A 45 3.77 -0.33 10.38
C ALA A 45 4.11 -0.67 8.92
N PHE A 46 3.11 -0.78 8.03
CA PHE A 46 3.41 -1.06 6.61
C PHE A 46 4.07 0.13 5.90
N SER A 47 3.81 1.37 6.34
CA SER A 47 4.49 2.54 5.76
C SER A 47 6.00 2.46 5.97
N LEU A 48 6.46 2.00 7.14
CA LEU A 48 7.88 1.79 7.40
C LEU A 48 8.49 0.75 6.44
N LEU A 49 7.75 -0.32 6.14
CA LEU A 49 8.20 -1.34 5.18
C LEU A 49 8.32 -0.76 3.76
N ILE A 50 7.34 0.03 3.34
CA ILE A 50 7.35 0.73 2.05
C ILE A 50 8.60 1.62 1.94
N LEU A 51 8.92 2.38 2.98
CA LEU A 51 10.05 3.31 2.97
C LEU A 51 11.41 2.59 2.78
N GLU A 52 11.55 1.34 3.21
CA GLU A 52 12.76 0.54 2.97
C GLU A 52 12.89 0.05 1.52
N GLN A 53 11.80 0.06 0.73
CA GLN A 53 11.80 -0.38 -0.67
C GLN A 53 11.87 0.77 -1.68
N LEU A 54 11.47 1.98 -1.29
CA LEU A 54 11.47 3.14 -2.18
C LEU A 54 12.89 3.52 -2.62
N LYS A 55 13.06 3.71 -3.93
CA LYS A 55 14.30 4.18 -4.55
C LYS A 55 14.22 5.66 -4.85
N GLU A 56 15.15 6.44 -4.33
CA GLU A 56 15.27 7.86 -4.61
C GLU A 56 15.56 8.14 -6.09
N ILE A 57 15.12 9.31 -6.58
CA ILE A 57 15.48 9.86 -7.91
C ILE A 57 14.97 8.99 -9.09
N VAL A 58 13.90 8.21 -8.90
CA VAL A 58 13.22 7.48 -9.99
C VAL A 58 11.87 8.11 -10.30
N ARG A 59 11.62 8.43 -11.58
CA ARG A 59 10.34 8.95 -12.09
C ARG A 59 9.44 7.81 -12.56
N GLU A 60 9.07 6.95 -11.63
CA GLU A 60 8.17 5.82 -11.87
C GLU A 60 7.26 5.61 -10.66
N VAL A 61 6.10 4.99 -10.90
CA VAL A 61 5.26 4.49 -9.80
C VAL A 61 5.93 3.23 -9.25
N GLN A 62 6.29 3.26 -7.96
CA GLN A 62 7.03 2.18 -7.31
C GLN A 62 6.14 1.34 -6.39
N VAL A 63 5.13 1.99 -5.79
CA VAL A 63 4.28 1.39 -4.76
C VAL A 63 2.82 1.67 -5.09
N LEU A 64 2.00 0.62 -5.00
CA LEU A 64 0.56 0.72 -5.08
C LEU A 64 -0.07 0.24 -3.76
N ILE A 65 -0.95 1.06 -3.19
CA ILE A 65 -1.73 0.72 -1.99
C ILE A 65 -3.20 0.66 -2.38
N LEU A 66 -3.79 -0.52 -2.30
CA LEU A 66 -5.22 -0.74 -2.53
C LEU A 66 -5.97 -0.73 -1.19
N VAL A 67 -7.06 0.04 -1.15
CA VAL A 67 -7.89 0.24 0.04
C VAL A 67 -9.39 0.12 -0.28
N PRO A 68 -10.24 -0.33 0.66
CA PRO A 68 -11.66 -0.47 0.43
C PRO A 68 -12.42 0.86 0.30
N THR A 69 -11.94 1.94 0.92
CA THR A 69 -12.69 3.20 1.05
C THR A 69 -11.86 4.43 0.71
N ARG A 70 -12.55 5.52 0.37
CA ARG A 70 -11.95 6.83 0.14
C ARG A 70 -11.34 7.39 1.42
N GLU A 71 -12.02 7.21 2.53
CA GLU A 71 -11.64 7.73 3.83
C GLU A 71 -10.30 7.12 4.26
N LEU A 72 -10.15 5.80 4.07
CA LEU A 72 -8.90 5.11 4.36
C LEU A 72 -7.78 5.58 3.42
N ALA A 73 -8.06 5.76 2.12
CA ALA A 73 -7.06 6.29 1.18
C ALA A 73 -6.48 7.64 1.65
N LEU A 74 -7.36 8.55 2.08
CA LEU A 74 -6.99 9.88 2.58
C LEU A 74 -6.23 9.82 3.91
N GLN A 75 -6.60 8.90 4.81
CA GLN A 75 -5.90 8.71 6.08
C GLN A 75 -4.46 8.20 5.85
N ILE A 76 -4.27 7.22 4.96
CA ILE A 76 -2.95 6.70 4.62
C ILE A 76 -2.12 7.79 3.92
N GLU A 77 -2.72 8.58 3.03
CA GLU A 77 -2.05 9.69 2.36
C GLU A 77 -1.45 10.69 3.36
N GLN A 78 -2.21 11.05 4.40
CA GLN A 78 -1.75 11.97 5.44
C GLN A 78 -0.52 11.44 6.20
N VAL A 79 -0.44 10.13 6.42
CA VAL A 79 0.73 9.49 7.04
C VAL A 79 1.90 9.50 6.06
N LEU A 80 1.71 8.98 4.85
CA LEU A 80 2.78 8.83 3.87
C LEU A 80 3.38 10.17 3.41
N ARG A 81 2.57 11.23 3.28
CA ARG A 81 3.10 12.58 2.98
C ARG A 81 4.08 13.11 4.02
N LYS A 82 3.96 12.67 5.28
CA LYS A 82 4.89 13.07 6.35
C LYS A 82 6.18 12.27 6.28
N VAL A 83 6.11 10.98 5.96
CA VAL A 83 7.24 10.05 6.15
C VAL A 83 7.98 9.72 4.84
N ALA A 84 7.30 9.66 3.70
CA ALA A 84 7.86 9.39 2.38
C ALA A 84 8.41 10.67 1.71
N THR A 85 9.21 11.43 2.46
CA THR A 85 9.81 12.67 1.95
C THR A 85 10.69 12.39 0.73
N GLY A 86 10.54 13.18 -0.33
CA GLY A 86 11.23 12.95 -1.61
C GLY A 86 10.40 12.15 -2.62
N HIS A 87 9.29 11.54 -2.20
CA HIS A 87 8.36 10.83 -3.07
C HIS A 87 7.01 11.53 -3.14
N LYS A 88 6.50 11.70 -4.35
CA LYS A 88 5.13 12.20 -4.56
C LYS A 88 4.14 11.07 -4.25
N VAL A 89 3.13 11.38 -3.44
CA VAL A 89 2.02 10.49 -3.08
C VAL A 89 0.75 11.01 -3.75
N THR A 90 0.02 10.14 -4.46
CA THR A 90 -1.21 10.49 -5.16
C THR A 90 -2.34 9.53 -4.79
N CYS A 91 -3.51 10.07 -4.49
CA CYS A 91 -4.73 9.29 -4.28
C CYS A 91 -5.62 9.20 -5.52
N ALA A 92 -6.25 8.05 -5.73
CA ALA A 92 -7.28 7.86 -6.76
C ALA A 92 -8.45 7.02 -6.24
N TYR A 93 -9.64 7.62 -6.19
CA TYR A 93 -10.86 6.97 -5.68
C TYR A 93 -12.15 7.54 -6.30
N GLY A 94 -13.26 6.82 -6.14
CA GLY A 94 -14.56 7.24 -6.67
C GLY A 94 -15.02 8.60 -6.13
N GLY A 95 -15.65 9.42 -6.97
CA GLY A 95 -16.11 10.77 -6.61
C GLY A 95 -15.02 11.86 -6.65
N HIS A 96 -13.76 11.49 -6.85
CA HIS A 96 -12.68 12.44 -7.14
C HIS A 96 -12.54 12.69 -8.64
N SER A 97 -12.00 13.86 -9.02
CA SER A 97 -11.89 14.25 -10.42
C SER A 97 -10.82 13.43 -11.12
N THR A 98 -11.22 12.65 -12.14
CA THR A 98 -10.29 11.93 -13.03
C THR A 98 -9.25 12.87 -13.63
N ARG A 99 -9.64 14.11 -13.95
CA ARG A 99 -8.73 15.10 -14.54
C ARG A 99 -7.60 15.49 -13.58
N ILE A 100 -7.89 15.60 -12.29
CA ILE A 100 -6.86 15.89 -11.27
C ILE A 100 -5.92 14.70 -11.17
N GLU A 101 -6.44 13.48 -11.01
CA GLU A 101 -5.64 12.25 -10.92
C GLU A 101 -4.74 12.06 -12.15
N LYS A 102 -5.29 12.22 -13.35
CA LYS A 102 -4.53 12.16 -14.61
C LYS A 102 -3.43 13.20 -14.67
N ASN A 103 -3.66 14.40 -14.12
CA ASN A 103 -2.62 15.42 -14.06
C ASN A 103 -1.53 15.03 -13.06
N GLU A 104 -1.91 14.51 -11.89
CA GLU A 104 -0.97 14.07 -10.87
C GLU A 104 -0.09 12.91 -11.35
N PHE A 105 -0.64 11.97 -12.12
CA PHE A 105 0.08 10.82 -12.69
C PHE A 105 1.14 11.20 -13.73
N LYS A 106 1.04 12.36 -14.39
CA LYS A 106 2.07 12.83 -15.33
C LYS A 106 3.43 13.04 -14.68
N ASP A 107 3.44 13.31 -13.38
CA ASP A 107 4.67 13.48 -12.61
C ASP A 107 5.26 12.14 -12.13
N ALA A 108 4.65 11.01 -12.51
CA ALA A 108 5.03 9.66 -12.09
C ALA A 108 5.22 9.55 -10.56
N PRO A 109 4.12 9.66 -9.79
CA PRO A 109 4.21 9.64 -8.33
C PRO A 109 4.81 8.32 -7.85
N GLY A 110 5.77 8.36 -6.94
CA GLY A 110 6.41 7.16 -6.41
C GLY A 110 5.43 6.23 -5.69
N ILE A 111 4.36 6.80 -5.12
CA ILE A 111 3.31 6.04 -4.42
C ILE A 111 1.93 6.44 -4.95
N ILE A 112 1.13 5.43 -5.32
CA ILE A 112 -0.30 5.58 -5.58
C ILE A 112 -1.09 4.87 -4.48
N ILE A 113 -2.14 5.54 -3.98
CA ILE A 113 -3.12 4.98 -3.04
C ILE A 113 -4.49 5.04 -3.71
N GLY A 114 -5.25 3.95 -3.73
CA GLY A 114 -6.57 4.04 -4.32
C GLY A 114 -7.50 2.87 -4.09
N THR A 115 -8.77 3.11 -4.40
CA THR A 115 -9.79 2.06 -4.37
C THR A 115 -9.65 1.15 -5.60
N PRO A 116 -9.82 -0.18 -5.47
CA PRO A 116 -9.62 -1.12 -6.58
C PRO A 116 -10.37 -0.75 -7.87
N GLY A 117 -11.63 -0.34 -7.77
CA GLY A 117 -12.40 0.07 -8.95
C GLY A 117 -11.78 1.25 -9.72
N ARG A 118 -11.26 2.25 -9.01
CA ARG A 118 -10.66 3.43 -9.63
C ARG A 118 -9.26 3.16 -10.19
N ILE A 119 -8.45 2.39 -9.48
CA ILE A 119 -7.13 2.00 -9.98
C ILE A 119 -7.25 1.15 -11.24
N LYS A 120 -8.16 0.15 -11.25
CA LYS A 120 -8.48 -0.63 -12.44
C LYS A 120 -8.85 0.28 -13.62
N GLN A 121 -9.76 1.24 -13.43
CA GLN A 121 -10.13 2.19 -14.47
C GLN A 121 -8.90 2.92 -15.05
N HIS A 122 -7.99 3.40 -14.19
CA HIS A 122 -6.81 4.11 -14.66
C HIS A 122 -5.82 3.24 -15.42
N ILE A 123 -5.66 1.98 -15.03
CA ILE A 123 -4.84 1.01 -15.76
C ILE A 123 -5.47 0.70 -17.13
N GLU A 124 -6.78 0.45 -17.19
CA GLU A 124 -7.50 0.18 -18.45
C GLU A 124 -7.42 1.35 -19.44
N GLU A 125 -7.49 2.58 -18.94
CA GLU A 125 -7.36 3.80 -19.73
C GLU A 125 -5.91 4.20 -20.04
N GLY A 126 -4.90 3.48 -19.51
CA GLY A 126 -3.49 3.79 -19.71
C GLY A 126 -3.04 5.14 -19.14
N ASN A 127 -3.62 5.56 -18.01
CA ASN A 127 -3.35 6.90 -17.43
C ASN A 127 -2.02 6.97 -16.66
N PHE A 128 -1.45 5.83 -16.26
CA PHE A 128 -0.10 5.72 -15.69
C PHE A 128 0.49 4.35 -16.08
N ASP A 129 1.82 4.22 -16.01
CA ASP A 129 2.52 2.96 -16.28
C ASP A 129 2.70 2.15 -14.98
N PRO A 130 2.11 0.95 -14.86
CA PRO A 130 2.27 0.09 -13.69
C PRO A 130 3.58 -0.71 -13.67
N SER A 131 4.40 -0.67 -14.73
CA SER A 131 5.56 -1.56 -14.89
C SER A 131 6.66 -1.38 -13.83
N GLY A 132 6.75 -0.20 -13.21
CA GLY A 132 7.70 0.13 -12.14
C GLY A 132 7.24 -0.31 -10.74
N ILE A 133 5.99 -0.74 -10.57
CA ILE A 133 5.44 -1.06 -9.26
C ILE A 133 6.03 -2.39 -8.79
N HIS A 134 6.84 -2.33 -7.73
CA HIS A 134 7.51 -3.48 -7.13
C HIS A 134 6.95 -3.84 -5.75
N THR A 135 6.27 -2.90 -5.08
CA THR A 135 5.55 -3.14 -3.83
C THR A 135 4.04 -2.98 -4.02
N LEU A 136 3.26 -3.98 -3.62
CA LEU A 136 1.80 -3.91 -3.54
C LEU A 136 1.35 -4.01 -2.09
N VAL A 137 0.48 -3.11 -1.65
CA VAL A 137 -0.19 -3.19 -0.35
C VAL A 137 -1.68 -3.41 -0.54
N LEU A 138 -2.24 -4.38 0.18
CA LEU A 138 -3.66 -4.71 0.27
C LEU A 138 -4.11 -4.42 1.70
N ASP A 139 -4.54 -3.18 1.99
CA ASP A 139 -4.91 -2.76 3.35
C ASP A 139 -6.41 -2.96 3.59
N GLU A 140 -6.77 -3.46 4.78
CA GLU A 140 -8.13 -3.92 5.10
C GLU A 140 -8.68 -4.87 4.02
N PHE A 141 -7.92 -5.94 3.77
CA PHE A 141 -8.18 -6.87 2.67
C PHE A 141 -9.50 -7.63 2.85
N ASP A 142 -9.80 -8.09 4.07
CA ASP A 142 -11.11 -8.64 4.45
C ASP A 142 -12.26 -7.73 4.02
N LYS A 143 -12.15 -6.44 4.31
CA LYS A 143 -13.17 -5.46 3.94
C LYS A 143 -13.29 -5.28 2.43
N SER A 144 -12.16 -5.35 1.72
CA SER A 144 -12.15 -5.32 0.26
C SER A 144 -12.85 -6.53 -0.36
N LEU A 145 -12.74 -7.71 0.27
CA LEU A 145 -13.46 -8.91 -0.15
C LEU A 145 -14.97 -8.78 0.12
N GLU A 146 -15.37 -8.29 1.30
CA GLU A 146 -16.78 -8.04 1.65
C GLU A 146 -17.47 -7.10 0.66
N LEU A 147 -16.75 -6.08 0.18
CA LEU A 147 -17.25 -5.10 -0.79
C LEU A 147 -17.22 -5.60 -2.24
N GLY A 148 -16.74 -6.83 -2.47
CA GLY A 148 -16.74 -7.46 -3.79
C GLY A 148 -15.64 -6.97 -4.73
N PHE A 149 -14.52 -6.42 -4.22
CA PHE A 149 -13.43 -5.91 -5.06
C PHE A 149 -12.51 -6.98 -5.65
N GLN A 150 -12.82 -8.25 -5.47
CA GLN A 150 -11.99 -9.38 -5.88
C GLN A 150 -11.58 -9.32 -7.36
N GLN A 151 -12.54 -9.11 -8.26
CA GLN A 151 -12.26 -9.07 -9.70
C GLN A 151 -11.37 -7.88 -10.09
N GLN A 152 -11.55 -6.74 -9.43
CA GLN A 152 -10.77 -5.55 -9.67
C GLN A 152 -9.33 -5.73 -9.18
N MET A 153 -9.15 -6.31 -7.99
CA MET A 153 -7.82 -6.60 -7.45
C MET A 153 -7.08 -7.64 -8.29
N ASP A 154 -7.73 -8.75 -8.68
CA ASP A 154 -7.14 -9.75 -9.59
C ASP A 154 -6.70 -9.12 -10.92
N PHE A 155 -7.54 -8.27 -11.52
CA PHE A 155 -7.18 -7.53 -12.72
C PHE A 155 -5.92 -6.67 -12.48
N ILE A 156 -5.90 -5.86 -11.42
CA ILE A 156 -4.77 -4.96 -11.12
C ILE A 156 -3.48 -5.75 -10.96
N ILE A 157 -3.50 -6.81 -10.15
CA ILE A 157 -2.32 -7.63 -9.83
C ILE A 157 -1.72 -8.24 -11.10
N ARG A 158 -2.56 -8.73 -12.02
CA ARG A 158 -2.08 -9.28 -13.31
C ARG A 158 -1.46 -8.24 -14.25
N HIS A 159 -1.74 -6.96 -14.06
CA HIS A 159 -1.18 -5.86 -14.86
C HIS A 159 0.08 -5.24 -14.24
N ILE A 160 0.55 -5.76 -13.11
CA ILE A 160 1.76 -5.30 -12.45
C ILE A 160 2.81 -6.43 -12.50
N PRO A 161 3.67 -6.46 -13.52
CA PRO A 161 4.57 -7.60 -13.74
C PRO A 161 5.76 -7.66 -12.78
N ALA A 162 6.04 -6.58 -12.05
CA ALA A 162 7.28 -6.39 -11.30
C ALA A 162 7.12 -6.52 -9.77
N ILE A 163 5.97 -7.00 -9.27
CA ILE A 163 5.74 -7.15 -7.82
C ILE A 163 6.77 -8.13 -7.24
N ARG A 164 7.52 -7.66 -6.24
CA ARG A 164 8.48 -8.46 -5.46
C ARG A 164 8.08 -8.58 -4.00
N SER A 165 7.19 -7.71 -3.54
CA SER A 165 6.72 -7.71 -2.16
C SER A 165 5.26 -7.31 -2.11
N ARG A 166 4.45 -8.19 -1.52
CA ARG A 166 3.03 -7.97 -1.24
C ARG A 166 2.86 -7.84 0.26
N ILE A 167 2.25 -6.75 0.70
CA ILE A 167 1.92 -6.53 2.10
C ILE A 167 0.40 -6.59 2.22
N LEU A 168 -0.12 -7.58 2.94
CA LEU A 168 -1.55 -7.73 3.17
C LEU A 168 -1.84 -7.41 4.63
N THR A 169 -2.82 -6.55 4.88
CA THR A 169 -3.33 -6.33 6.23
C THR A 169 -4.79 -6.75 6.33
N SER A 170 -5.16 -7.29 7.48
CA SER A 170 -6.54 -7.66 7.79
C SER A 170 -6.77 -7.63 9.30
N ALA A 171 -8.03 -7.47 9.72
CA ALA A 171 -8.40 -7.59 11.12
C ALA A 171 -8.51 -9.06 11.58
N THR A 172 -8.65 -10.00 10.65
CA THR A 172 -8.92 -11.40 10.96
C THR A 172 -8.13 -12.34 10.07
N MET A 173 -7.79 -13.52 10.59
CA MET A 173 -7.18 -14.57 9.78
C MET A 173 -8.22 -15.12 8.80
N MET A 174 -7.85 -15.21 7.52
CA MET A 174 -8.67 -15.88 6.52
C MET A 174 -8.35 -17.38 6.50
N ASP A 175 -9.35 -18.22 6.31
CA ASP A 175 -9.16 -19.68 6.16
C ASP A 175 -8.21 -20.01 4.99
N ALA A 176 -8.29 -19.22 3.92
CA ALA A 176 -7.38 -19.28 2.79
C ALA A 176 -7.23 -17.90 2.15
N ILE A 177 -5.99 -17.53 1.83
CA ILE A 177 -5.72 -16.34 1.03
C ILE A 177 -6.15 -16.63 -0.42
N PRO A 178 -6.97 -15.78 -1.04
CA PRO A 178 -7.40 -15.99 -2.42
C PRO A 178 -6.20 -16.13 -3.38
N PRO A 179 -6.16 -17.15 -4.27
CA PRO A 179 -5.01 -17.40 -5.15
C PRO A 179 -4.63 -16.23 -6.06
N PHE A 180 -5.57 -15.32 -6.36
CA PHE A 180 -5.29 -14.15 -7.19
C PHE A 180 -4.30 -13.18 -6.54
N THR A 181 -4.12 -13.22 -5.21
CA THR A 181 -3.14 -12.37 -4.53
C THR A 181 -1.72 -12.76 -4.92
N GLN A 182 -1.48 -14.02 -5.30
CA GLN A 182 -0.16 -14.61 -5.55
C GLN A 182 0.78 -14.46 -4.35
N ILE A 183 0.23 -14.43 -3.13
CA ILE A 183 1.03 -14.43 -1.91
C ILE A 183 1.53 -15.85 -1.66
N GLU A 184 2.85 -16.00 -1.57
CA GLU A 184 3.52 -17.27 -1.33
C GLU A 184 4.45 -17.17 -0.11
N GLU A 185 4.41 -18.16 0.77
CA GLU A 185 5.25 -18.26 1.98
C GLU A 185 5.44 -16.94 2.75
N PRO A 186 4.35 -16.21 3.10
CA PRO A 186 4.46 -14.89 3.68
C PRO A 186 5.02 -14.94 5.10
N ILE A 187 5.73 -13.88 5.47
CA ILE A 187 6.02 -13.59 6.87
C ILE A 187 4.71 -13.16 7.53
N LEU A 188 4.26 -13.93 8.53
CA LEU A 188 3.05 -13.64 9.28
C LEU A 188 3.37 -12.98 10.63
N VAL A 189 2.77 -11.83 10.88
CA VAL A 189 2.71 -11.19 12.19
C VAL A 189 1.25 -11.04 12.59
N ASP A 190 0.91 -11.56 13.77
CA ASP A 190 -0.44 -11.59 14.32
C ASP A 190 -0.46 -10.90 15.70
N PHE A 191 -1.31 -9.87 15.85
CA PHE A 191 -1.36 -8.95 16.99
C PHE A 191 -2.76 -8.49 17.37
#